data_AF-A0A7J7ZPG8-F1
#
_entry.id   AF-A0A7J7ZPG8-F1
#
_cell.length_a   1.000
_cell.length_b   1.000
_cell.length_c   1.000
_cell.angle_alpha   90.00
_cell.angle_beta   90.00
_cell.angle_gamma   90.00
#
_symmetry.space_group_name_H-M   'P 1'
#
loop_
_entity.id
_entity.type
_entity.pdbx_description
1 polymer ?
#
loop_
_entity_poly.entity_id
_entity_poly.type
_entity_poly.pdbx_seq_one_letter_code
_entity_poly.pdbx_strand_id
1 'polypeptide(L)'
;MQQQLLTIQEELNTKKSELEQAKEEQSHTQALLKVLQEQLKGTKELVETNGHSHEDTNEINVLTVALVNQDRENNIEKRSQGLKSEKEALLIGIISTFLHVHPFGANIEYLWSYMQQLDSKISANEIEMLLMRLPRMFKQEFTGVGATLEKRWKLCAFEGIKTT
;
A
#
# COMPACT_ATOMS: atom_id res chain seq x y z
N MET A 1 -19.31 46.19 -0.91
CA MET A 1 -20.20 45.02 -1.07
C MET A 1 -20.34 44.59 -2.54
N GLN A 2 -20.67 45.49 -3.47
CA GLN A 2 -20.85 45.15 -4.90
C GLN A 2 -19.57 44.61 -5.60
N GLN A 3 -18.39 45.14 -5.26
CA GLN A 3 -17.11 44.67 -5.81
C GLN A 3 -16.75 43.24 -5.39
N GLN A 4 -17.05 42.86 -4.14
CA GLN A 4 -16.77 41.52 -3.62
C GLN A 4 -17.65 40.45 -4.30
N LEU A 5 -18.90 40.79 -4.62
CA LEU A 5 -19.81 39.89 -5.31
C LEU A 5 -19.32 39.58 -6.74
N LEU A 6 -18.79 40.59 -7.43
CA LEU A 6 -18.16 40.45 -8.75
C LEU A 6 -16.95 39.52 -8.71
N THR A 7 -16.06 39.71 -7.73
CA THR A 7 -14.87 38.85 -7.56
C THR A 7 -15.27 37.39 -7.31
N ILE A 8 -16.24 37.15 -6.42
CA ILE A 8 -16.73 35.79 -6.15
C ILE A 8 -17.34 35.17 -7.41
N GLN A 9 -18.05 35.94 -8.22
CA GLN A 9 -18.66 35.43 -9.45
C GLN A 9 -17.62 35.11 -10.53
N GLU A 10 -16.54 35.89 -10.64
CA GLU A 10 -15.39 35.58 -11.50
C GLU A 10 -14.64 34.33 -11.04
N GLU A 11 -14.41 34.18 -9.73
CA GLU A 11 -13.78 32.99 -9.15
C GLU A 11 -14.62 31.73 -9.39
N LEU A 12 -15.95 31.82 -9.24
CA LEU A 12 -16.86 30.70 -9.47
C LEU A 12 -16.85 30.27 -10.95
N ASN A 13 -16.86 31.24 -11.88
CA ASN A 13 -16.75 30.94 -13.31
C ASN A 13 -15.39 30.30 -13.66
N THR A 14 -14.30 30.81 -13.09
CA THR A 14 -12.97 30.23 -13.28
C THR A 14 -12.92 28.79 -12.78
N LYS A 15 -13.40 28.53 -11.55
CA LYS A 15 -13.45 27.18 -10.97
C LYS A 15 -14.33 26.23 -11.77
N LYS A 16 -15.44 26.72 -12.32
CA LYS A 16 -16.32 25.93 -13.19
C LYS A 16 -15.61 25.53 -14.49
N SER A 17 -14.84 26.44 -15.09
CA SER A 17 -14.04 26.15 -16.29
C SER A 17 -12.93 25.14 -16.01
N GLU A 18 -12.20 25.30 -14.89
CA GLU A 18 -11.16 24.35 -14.47
C GLU A 18 -11.73 22.94 -14.23
N LEU A 19 -12.92 22.86 -13.62
CA LEU A 19 -13.59 21.58 -13.38
C LEU A 19 -13.98 20.87 -14.68
N GLU A 20 -14.50 21.60 -15.67
CA GLU A 20 -14.87 21.00 -16.95
C GLU A 20 -13.63 20.49 -17.70
N GLN A 21 -12.54 21.27 -17.71
CA GLN A 21 -11.27 20.84 -18.28
C GLN A 21 -10.74 19.57 -17.61
N ALA A 22 -10.73 19.52 -16.27
CA ALA A 22 -10.28 18.34 -15.53
C ALA A 22 -11.13 17.09 -15.84
N LYS A 23 -12.43 17.27 -16.09
CA LYS A 23 -13.34 16.19 -16.47
C LYS A 23 -13.08 15.67 -17.88
N GLU A 24 -12.76 16.55 -18.83
CA GLU A 24 -12.33 16.17 -20.18
C GLU A 24 -11.00 15.39 -20.15
N GLU A 25 -10.02 15.86 -19.38
CA GLU A 25 -8.73 15.18 -19.18
C GLU A 25 -8.90 13.81 -18.53
N GLN A 26 -9.79 13.69 -17.53
CA GLN A 26 -10.15 12.41 -16.90
C GLN A 26 -10.78 11.44 -17.90
N SER A 27 -11.73 11.92 -18.72
CA SER A 27 -12.37 11.10 -19.76
C SER A 27 -11.34 10.60 -20.77
N HIS A 28 -10.43 11.46 -21.20
CA HIS A 28 -9.36 11.12 -22.15
C HIS A 28 -8.40 10.07 -21.58
N THR A 29 -7.92 10.25 -20.34
CA THR A 29 -7.06 9.28 -19.67
C THR A 29 -7.77 7.95 -19.43
N GLN A 30 -9.06 7.96 -19.10
CA GLN A 30 -9.86 6.74 -18.96
C GLN A 30 -10.01 5.99 -20.29
N ALA A 31 -10.19 6.70 -21.41
CA ALA A 31 -10.25 6.10 -22.74
C ALA A 31 -8.90 5.45 -23.12
N LEU A 32 -7.78 6.12 -22.85
CA LEU A 32 -6.44 5.58 -23.12
C LEU A 32 -6.17 4.30 -22.31
N LEU A 33 -6.57 4.28 -21.03
CA LEU A 33 -6.44 3.08 -20.19
C LEU A 33 -7.23 1.89 -20.74
N LYS A 34 -8.44 2.12 -21.26
CA LYS A 34 -9.23 1.04 -21.90
C LYS A 34 -8.53 0.48 -23.13
N VAL A 35 -7.98 1.34 -23.99
CA VAL A 35 -7.24 0.90 -25.19
C VAL A 35 -6.00 0.09 -24.80
N LEU A 36 -5.22 0.55 -23.82
CA LEU A 36 -4.04 -0.17 -23.34
C LEU A 36 -4.41 -1.52 -22.70
N GLN A 37 -5.51 -1.58 -21.95
CA GLN A 37 -6.01 -2.82 -21.38
C GLN A 37 -6.42 -3.84 -22.45
N GLU A 38 -7.03 -3.37 -23.55
CA GLU A 38 -7.44 -4.22 -24.68
C GLU A 38 -6.24 -4.75 -25.47
N GLN A 39 -5.20 -3.93 -25.68
CA GLN A 39 -3.93 -4.37 -26.30
C GLN A 39 -3.20 -5.44 -25.48
N LEU A 40 -3.20 -5.32 -24.15
CA LEU A 40 -2.61 -6.32 -23.26
C LEU A 40 -3.40 -7.64 -23.25
N LYS A 41 -4.73 -7.59 -23.47
CA LYS A 41 -5.57 -8.79 -23.59
C LYS A 41 -5.34 -9.51 -24.92
N GLY A 42 -5.08 -8.78 -26.00
CA GLY A 42 -4.77 -9.33 -27.33
C GLY A 42 -3.41 -10.04 -27.44
N THR A 43 -2.49 -9.85 -26.48
CA THR A 43 -1.15 -10.48 -26.49
C THR A 43 -1.11 -11.80 -25.70
N LYS A 44 -2.25 -12.29 -25.18
CA LYS A 44 -2.33 -13.51 -24.35
C LYS A 44 -2.86 -14.76 -25.09
N GLU A 45 -3.11 -14.69 -26.41
CA GLU A 45 -3.57 -15.82 -27.24
C GLU A 45 -2.46 -16.44 -28.10
N LEU A 46 -1.26 -16.57 -27.56
CA LEU A 46 -0.27 -17.49 -28.12
C LEU A 46 0.49 -18.15 -26.97
N VAL A 47 -0.10 -19.16 -26.34
CA VAL A 47 0.59 -20.28 -25.67
C VAL A 47 -0.48 -21.26 -25.17
N GLU A 48 -0.29 -22.51 -25.59
CA GLU A 48 -0.88 -23.76 -25.06
C GLU A 48 -2.25 -24.22 -25.58
N THR A 49 -2.21 -24.72 -26.82
CA THR A 49 -2.88 -25.96 -27.21
C THR A 49 -2.31 -27.17 -26.45
N ASN A 50 -3.13 -27.89 -25.69
CA ASN A 50 -3.28 -29.36 -25.70
C ASN A 50 -4.00 -29.84 -24.43
N GLY A 51 -5.11 -30.55 -24.64
CA GLY A 51 -6.03 -30.95 -23.59
C GLY A 51 -5.69 -32.26 -22.89
N HIS A 52 -6.52 -32.63 -21.92
CA HIS A 52 -7.22 -33.91 -21.83
C HIS A 52 -8.18 -33.90 -20.63
N SER A 53 -9.26 -34.65 -20.77
CA SER A 53 -10.46 -34.65 -19.94
C SER A 53 -10.34 -35.47 -18.66
N HIS A 54 -11.31 -35.20 -17.78
CA HIS A 54 -12.06 -36.13 -16.93
C HIS A 54 -11.73 -36.23 -15.43
N GLU A 55 -12.87 -36.33 -14.73
CA GLU A 55 -13.20 -36.23 -13.33
C GLU A 55 -12.60 -37.34 -12.45
N ASP A 56 -12.31 -37.03 -11.19
CA ASP A 56 -12.68 -37.91 -10.08
C ASP A 56 -12.79 -37.13 -8.76
N THR A 57 -13.95 -37.30 -8.15
CA THR A 57 -14.39 -36.86 -6.83
C THR A 57 -13.63 -37.58 -5.72
N ASN A 58 -13.10 -36.85 -4.74
CA ASN A 58 -13.25 -37.27 -3.34
C ASN A 58 -13.09 -36.12 -2.35
N GLU A 59 -14.03 -36.09 -1.41
CA GLU A 59 -14.32 -35.05 -0.45
C GLU A 59 -13.38 -35.15 0.77
N ILE A 60 -12.95 -33.99 1.29
CA ILE A 60 -12.90 -33.58 2.71
C ILE A 60 -12.30 -32.16 2.68
N ASN A 61 -13.15 -31.15 2.52
CA ASN A 61 -12.83 -29.76 2.81
C ASN A 61 -14.03 -29.14 3.52
N VAL A 62 -13.97 -29.12 4.85
CA VAL A 62 -15.02 -28.61 5.72
C VAL A 62 -14.50 -27.32 6.37
N LEU A 63 -14.95 -26.23 5.76
CA LEU A 63 -15.23 -24.90 6.31
C LEU A 63 -14.06 -23.94 6.61
N THR A 64 -13.42 -23.54 5.52
CA THR A 64 -13.19 -22.12 5.21
C THR A 64 -14.54 -21.42 5.01
N VAL A 65 -15.07 -20.73 6.01
CA VAL A 65 -16.19 -19.78 5.86
C VAL A 65 -15.88 -18.52 6.65
N ALA A 66 -15.26 -17.54 5.97
CA ALA A 66 -15.50 -16.10 6.14
C ALA A 66 -14.51 -15.28 5.29
N LEU A 67 -14.50 -15.47 3.96
CA LEU A 67 -13.84 -14.52 3.04
C LEU A 67 -14.69 -14.32 1.77
N VAL A 68 -15.97 -14.00 1.95
CA VAL A 68 -16.77 -13.39 0.89
C VAL A 68 -17.53 -12.23 1.50
N ASN A 69 -16.93 -11.05 1.44
CA ASN A 69 -17.58 -9.74 1.36
C ASN A 69 -16.53 -8.76 0.85
N GLN A 70 -16.11 -8.98 -0.40
CA GLN A 70 -15.45 -7.97 -1.19
C GLN A 70 -16.56 -7.29 -2.00
N ASP A 71 -17.06 -6.17 -1.51
CA ASP A 71 -17.53 -5.13 -2.40
C ASP A 71 -17.43 -3.77 -1.71
N ARG A 72 -16.63 -2.92 -2.36
CA ARG A 72 -16.66 -1.46 -2.26
C ARG A 72 -15.97 -0.81 -1.05
N GLU A 73 -14.63 -0.78 -1.08
CA GLU A 73 -13.88 0.48 -0.88
C GLU A 73 -12.38 0.35 -1.23
N ASN A 74 -11.89 1.33 -1.99
CA ASN A 74 -10.49 1.75 -2.11
C ASN A 74 -9.52 0.91 -2.97
N ASN A 75 -9.54 1.28 -4.26
CA ASN A 75 -8.52 1.08 -5.30
C ASN A 75 -7.14 1.73 -4.95
N ILE A 76 -6.56 1.38 -3.81
CA ILE A 76 -5.20 1.76 -3.37
C ILE A 76 -4.38 0.51 -2.96
N GLU A 77 -5.02 -0.65 -2.73
CA GLU A 77 -4.33 -1.85 -2.24
C GLU A 77 -3.53 -2.65 -3.29
N LYS A 78 -3.61 -2.30 -4.58
CA LYS A 78 -3.00 -3.06 -5.69
C LYS A 78 -1.45 -3.02 -5.75
N ARG A 79 -0.76 -2.41 -4.78
CA ARG A 79 0.71 -2.41 -4.70
C ARG A 79 1.27 -3.03 -3.41
N SER A 80 0.47 -3.77 -2.65
CA SER A 80 1.02 -4.56 -1.55
C SER A 80 1.48 -5.92 -2.10
N GLN A 81 2.70 -5.95 -2.65
CA GLN A 81 3.39 -7.24 -2.87
C GLN A 81 3.35 -7.99 -1.52
N GLY A 82 2.78 -9.19 -1.50
CA GLY A 82 2.73 -10.06 -0.31
C GLY A 82 4.13 -10.41 0.21
N LEU A 83 4.19 -11.16 1.31
CA LEU A 83 5.47 -11.63 1.86
C LEU A 83 6.21 -12.47 0.81
N LYS A 84 7.48 -12.14 0.55
CA LYS A 84 8.31 -12.75 -0.49
C LYS A 84 9.08 -13.97 0.02
N SER A 85 9.24 -14.08 1.34
CA SER A 85 9.97 -15.18 1.98
C SER A 85 9.64 -15.31 3.47
N GLU A 86 9.98 -16.46 4.06
CA GLU A 86 9.95 -16.69 5.50
C GLU A 86 10.89 -15.73 6.26
N LYS A 87 12.06 -15.42 5.68
CA LYS A 87 13.01 -14.45 6.25
C LYS A 87 12.35 -13.09 6.49
N GLU A 88 11.56 -12.61 5.51
CA GLU A 88 10.82 -11.35 5.68
C GLU A 88 9.79 -11.45 6.80
N ALA A 89 9.06 -12.56 6.90
CA ALA A 89 8.08 -12.78 7.96
C ALA A 89 8.74 -12.75 9.35
N LEU A 90 9.91 -13.39 9.50
CA LEU A 90 10.71 -13.36 10.71
C LEU A 90 11.19 -11.94 11.05
N LEU A 91 11.74 -11.20 10.07
CA LEU A 91 12.16 -9.81 10.28
C LEU A 91 10.99 -8.94 10.74
N ILE A 92 9.83 -9.05 10.09
CA ILE A 92 8.63 -8.31 10.49
C ILE A 92 8.25 -8.65 11.93
N GLY A 93 8.28 -9.92 12.30
CA GLY A 93 7.98 -10.37 13.66
C GLY A 93 8.93 -9.74 14.69
N ILE A 94 10.24 -9.84 14.46
CA ILE A 94 11.25 -9.30 15.37
C ILE A 94 11.18 -7.77 15.45
N ILE A 95 11.03 -7.07 14.32
CA ILE A 95 10.92 -5.61 14.32
C ILE A 95 9.63 -5.17 15.00
N SER A 96 8.53 -5.92 14.84
CA SER A 96 7.27 -5.63 15.52
C SER A 96 7.41 -5.76 17.04
N THR A 97 8.01 -6.84 17.55
CA THR A 97 8.20 -7.03 18.99
C THR A 97 9.17 -5.99 19.57
N PHE A 98 10.23 -5.66 18.84
CA PHE A 98 11.14 -4.58 19.21
C PHE A 98 10.39 -3.25 19.31
N LEU A 99 9.76 -2.79 18.23
CA LEU A 99 9.08 -1.49 18.23
C LEU A 99 7.90 -1.42 19.21
N HIS A 100 7.27 -2.55 19.53
CA HIS A 100 6.20 -2.62 20.52
C HIS A 100 6.65 -2.16 21.91
N VAL A 101 7.90 -2.45 22.31
CA VAL A 101 8.45 -2.01 23.60
C VAL A 101 9.10 -0.62 23.54
N HIS A 102 9.11 0.04 22.38
CA HIS A 102 9.69 1.37 22.17
C HIS A 102 8.61 2.43 21.90
N PRO A 103 8.07 3.10 22.94
CA PRO A 103 6.96 4.05 22.78
C PRO A 103 7.30 5.25 21.87
N PHE A 104 8.57 5.62 21.79
CA PHE A 104 9.07 6.71 20.93
C PHE A 104 9.57 6.22 19.57
N GLY A 105 9.42 4.93 19.26
CA GLY A 105 9.98 4.31 18.07
C GLY A 105 11.51 4.28 18.07
N ALA A 106 12.07 3.91 16.92
CA ALA A 106 13.52 3.79 16.72
C ALA A 106 13.92 4.27 15.32
N ASN A 107 15.12 4.86 15.20
CA ASN A 107 15.69 5.16 13.89
C ASN A 107 16.22 3.89 13.20
N ILE A 108 16.53 3.99 11.91
CA ILE A 108 16.97 2.84 11.11
C ILE A 108 18.30 2.27 11.62
N GLU A 109 19.22 3.12 12.06
CA GLU A 109 20.54 2.71 12.57
C GLU A 109 20.42 1.88 13.85
N TYR A 110 19.48 2.23 14.73
CA TYR A 110 19.25 1.51 15.97
C TYR A 110 18.60 0.14 15.69
N LEU A 111 17.59 0.10 14.82
CA LEU A 111 16.99 -1.16 14.36
C LEU A 111 18.04 -2.07 13.71
N TRP A 112 18.85 -1.52 12.82
CA TRP A 112 19.91 -2.24 12.14
C TRP A 112 20.96 -2.78 13.12
N SER A 113 21.39 -1.97 14.08
CA SER A 113 22.33 -2.39 15.14
C SER A 113 21.78 -3.54 15.98
N TYR A 114 20.47 -3.57 16.23
CA TYR A 114 19.80 -4.68 16.91
C TYR A 114 19.73 -5.93 16.00
N MET A 115 19.34 -5.78 14.73
CA MET A 115 19.28 -6.90 13.78
C MET A 115 20.64 -7.55 13.54
N GLN A 116 21.71 -6.76 13.49
CA GLN A 116 23.09 -7.24 13.31
C GLN A 116 23.54 -8.23 14.40
N GLN A 117 22.97 -8.15 15.61
CA GLN A 117 23.26 -9.10 16.69
C GLN A 117 22.60 -10.46 16.46
N LEU A 118 21.54 -10.52 15.65
CA LEU A 118 20.80 -11.74 15.32
C LEU A 118 21.29 -12.35 14.00
N ASP A 119 21.50 -11.51 12.99
CA ASP A 119 22.03 -11.89 11.69
C ASP A 119 22.85 -10.74 11.09
N SER A 120 24.17 -10.95 10.99
CA SER A 120 25.12 -9.97 10.47
C SER A 120 25.01 -9.72 8.97
N LYS A 121 24.19 -10.50 8.25
CA LYS A 121 23.95 -10.31 6.81
C LYS A 121 22.85 -9.29 6.53
N ILE A 122 22.09 -8.88 7.55
CA ILE A 122 20.99 -7.91 7.37
C ILE A 122 21.56 -6.50 7.18
N SER A 123 21.14 -5.84 6.10
CA SER A 123 21.51 -4.46 5.81
C SER A 123 20.42 -3.47 6.26
N ALA A 124 20.83 -2.24 6.59
CA ALA A 124 19.89 -1.17 6.93
C ALA A 124 18.87 -0.89 5.81
N ASN A 125 19.31 -0.95 4.53
CA ASN A 125 18.44 -0.75 3.38
C ASN A 125 17.37 -1.86 3.25
N GLU A 126 17.73 -3.12 3.55
CA GLU A 126 16.75 -4.23 3.56
C GLU A 126 15.64 -3.98 4.59
N ILE A 127 16.01 -3.51 5.78
CA ILE A 127 15.06 -3.13 6.83
C ILE A 127 14.19 -1.95 6.36
N GLU A 128 14.79 -0.88 5.83
CA GLU A 128 14.05 0.31 5.40
C GLU A 128 13.04 -0.02 4.29
N MET A 129 13.46 -0.77 3.26
CA MET A 129 12.56 -1.20 2.18
C MET A 129 11.42 -2.08 2.68
N LEU A 130 11.69 -2.95 3.67
CA LEU A 130 10.68 -3.80 4.29
C LEU A 130 9.61 -2.97 5.01
N LEU A 131 10.03 -2.00 5.83
CA LEU A 131 9.12 -1.14 6.59
C LEU A 131 8.30 -0.23 5.66
N MET A 132 8.93 0.34 4.63
CA MET A 132 8.25 1.17 3.61
C MET A 132 7.17 0.40 2.84
N ARG A 133 7.31 -0.92 2.70
CA ARG A 133 6.32 -1.76 1.99
C ARG A 133 5.08 -2.09 2.84
N LEU A 134 5.15 -1.87 4.15
CA LEU A 134 4.10 -2.23 5.10
C LEU A 134 3.57 -1.01 5.87
N PRO A 135 3.03 0.01 5.18
CA PRO A 135 2.64 1.29 5.80
C PRO A 135 1.47 1.18 6.80
N ARG A 136 0.72 0.08 6.78
CA ARG A 136 -0.33 -0.20 7.79
C ARG A 136 0.22 -0.77 9.09
N MET A 137 1.41 -1.38 9.03
CA MET A 137 2.07 -1.99 10.18
C MET A 137 3.06 -1.01 10.81
N PHE A 138 3.82 -0.30 9.96
CA PHE A 138 4.90 0.57 10.39
C PHE A 138 4.74 1.96 9.80
N LYS A 139 4.90 2.96 10.67
CA LYS A 139 4.81 4.37 10.30
C LYS A 139 6.12 5.06 10.57
N GLN A 140 6.51 5.93 9.65
CA GLN A 140 7.66 6.80 9.83
C GLN A 140 7.20 8.15 10.38
N GLU A 141 7.81 8.56 11.47
CA GLU A 141 7.54 9.82 12.15
C GLU A 141 8.84 10.61 12.29
N PHE A 142 8.70 11.94 12.25
CA PHE A 142 9.80 12.84 12.53
C PHE A 142 9.64 13.40 13.94
N THR A 143 10.69 13.26 14.76
CA THR A 143 10.71 13.74 16.15
C THR A 143 11.83 14.75 16.32
N GLY A 144 11.60 15.83 17.07
CA GLY A 144 12.58 16.90 17.29
C GLY A 144 12.36 18.14 16.40
N VAL A 145 13.27 19.11 16.46
CA VAL A 145 13.17 20.39 15.73
C VAL A 145 14.55 20.83 15.23
N GLY A 146 14.65 21.21 13.96
CA GLY A 146 15.89 21.72 13.37
C GLY A 146 16.99 20.66 13.36
N ALA A 147 18.12 20.95 14.02
CA ALA A 147 19.29 20.05 14.07
C ALA A 147 19.04 18.74 14.85
N THR A 148 17.97 18.66 15.65
CA THR A 148 17.60 17.44 16.40
C THR A 148 16.47 16.65 15.73
N LEU A 149 16.13 16.98 14.47
CA LEU A 149 15.09 16.27 13.74
C LEU A 149 15.57 14.85 13.39
N GLU A 150 14.87 13.84 13.91
CA GLU A 150 15.18 12.44 13.72
C GLU A 150 14.03 11.72 13.01
N LYS A 151 14.38 10.87 12.04
CA LYS A 151 13.45 9.93 11.40
C LYS A 151 13.35 8.67 12.26
N ARG A 152 12.14 8.35 12.74
CA ARG A 152 11.87 7.19 13.58
C ARG A 152 10.73 6.34 13.03
N TRP A 153 10.82 5.04 13.23
CA TRP A 153 9.80 4.06 12.88
C TRP A 153 9.01 3.67 14.13
N LYS A 154 7.69 3.57 13.99
CA LYS A 154 6.76 3.10 15.02
C LYS A 154 5.87 1.98 14.50
N LEU A 155 5.47 1.09 15.40
CA LEU A 155 4.46 0.07 15.13
C LEU A 155 3.06 0.70 15.27
N CYS A 156 2.27 0.69 14.20
CA CYS A 156 0.90 1.21 14.14
C CYS A 156 -0.13 0.15 13.72
N ALA A 157 0.26 -1.13 13.73
CA ALA A 157 -0.56 -2.26 13.26
C ALA A 157 -1.97 -2.32 13.88
N PHE A 158 -2.13 -1.86 15.12
CA PHE A 158 -3.38 -1.92 15.88
C PHE A 158 -4.21 -0.63 15.82
N GLU A 159 -3.68 0.48 15.28
CA GLU A 159 -4.38 1.79 15.30
C GLU A 159 -5.67 1.78 14.45
N GLY A 160 -5.78 0.87 13.47
CA GLY A 160 -6.96 0.71 12.61
C GLY A 160 -7.88 -0.47 12.99
N ILE A 161 -7.49 -1.31 13.95
CA ILE A 161 -8.28 -2.47 14.38
C ILE A 161 -9.21 -2.01 15.52
N LYS A 162 -10.12 -1.08 15.22
CA LYS A 162 -11.26 -0.89 16.09
C LYS A 162 -12.14 -2.12 15.91
N THR A 163 -12.14 -2.98 16.92
CA THR A 163 -13.16 -4.00 17.11
C THR A 163 -14.52 -3.32 17.12
N THR A 164 -15.22 -3.42 16.00
CA THR A 164 -16.67 -3.20 15.92
C THR A 164 -17.38 -4.26 16.75
#